data_AF-A0A4Y9XXF1-F1
#
_entry.id   AF-A0A4Y9XXF1-F1
#
_cell.length_a   1.000
_cell.length_b   1.000
_cell.length_c   1.000
_cell.angle_alpha   90.00
_cell.angle_beta   90.00
_cell.angle_gamma   90.00
#
_symmetry.space_group_name_H-M   'P 1'
#
loop_
_entity.id
_entity.type
_entity.pdbx_description
1 polymer ?
#
loop_
_entity_poly.entity_id
_entity_poly.type
_entity_poly.pdbx_seq_one_letter_code
_entity_poly.pdbx_strand_id
1 'polypeptide(L)'
;MPAELHAALKHQKQEAKSRRDEKRRIVADLGLQQKSNESRLAALEASATLYFLKQLSDEDCYPPRGFFMCKTRKSQAGWTKWVYERKLPDSLLVRRTMRLEVRCKLKLIVPKDKNVIIRDKELGKIVLIVRRNLCSDAEILADTNNTVIFDCSLKRNIRLEDLGKLVLAGYSAGSRSSPVFDYVCNIKAKKLSEEFVRSHHMAVSSRFSLFHQLMRGVLPDEVLQDYEKWIEENGFPRMDAQGAIPVDEDGRGEFYVEKGGKMITLLNFNCFGCYHMG
;
A
#
# COMPACT_ATOMS: atom_id res chain seq x y z
N MET A 1 -8.48 -24.01 46.09
CA MET A 1 -8.87 -24.18 44.67
C MET A 1 -8.48 -25.58 44.21
N PRO A 2 -9.26 -26.21 43.31
CA PRO A 2 -8.92 -27.53 42.75
C PRO A 2 -7.58 -27.51 42.00
N ALA A 3 -6.82 -28.60 42.04
CA ALA A 3 -5.51 -28.73 41.39
C ALA A 3 -5.59 -28.55 39.86
N GLU A 4 -6.68 -29.03 39.25
CA GLU A 4 -6.97 -28.88 37.82
C GLU A 4 -7.16 -27.41 37.41
N LEU A 5 -7.85 -26.62 38.24
CA LEU A 5 -8.04 -25.19 38.01
C LEU A 5 -6.71 -24.43 38.12
N HIS A 6 -5.84 -24.81 39.07
CA HIS A 6 -4.49 -24.26 39.16
C HIS A 6 -3.63 -24.58 37.93
N ALA A 7 -3.69 -25.81 37.42
CA ALA A 7 -2.98 -26.23 36.22
C ALA A 7 -3.49 -25.48 34.98
N ALA A 8 -4.81 -25.35 34.81
CA ALA A 8 -5.43 -24.61 33.72
C ALA A 8 -5.04 -23.12 33.72
N LEU A 9 -5.08 -22.45 34.89
CA LEU A 9 -4.66 -21.06 35.02
C LEU A 9 -3.17 -20.86 34.75
N LYS A 10 -2.32 -21.81 35.15
CA LYS A 10 -0.87 -21.77 34.86
C LYS A 10 -0.61 -21.94 33.37
N HIS A 11 -1.30 -22.86 32.71
CA HIS A 11 -1.24 -23.07 31.26
C HIS A 11 -1.67 -21.81 30.51
N GLN A 12 -2.83 -21.24 30.85
CA GLN A 12 -3.35 -20.01 30.23
C GLN A 12 -2.37 -18.83 30.38
N LYS A 13 -1.73 -18.69 31.55
CA LYS A 13 -0.69 -17.67 31.79
C LYS A 13 0.55 -17.90 30.92
N GLN A 14 0.98 -19.14 30.77
CA GLN A 14 2.12 -19.50 29.92
C GLN A 14 1.82 -19.21 28.44
N GLU A 15 0.65 -19.59 27.94
CA GLU A 15 0.21 -19.29 26.58
C GLU A 15 0.10 -17.78 26.34
N ALA A 16 -0.47 -17.02 27.29
CA ALA A 16 -0.57 -15.58 27.21
C ALA A 16 0.81 -14.90 27.22
N LYS A 17 1.80 -15.47 27.94
CA LYS A 17 3.19 -14.99 27.89
C LYS A 17 3.81 -15.29 26.52
N SER A 18 3.69 -16.52 26.03
CA SER A 18 4.22 -16.93 24.73
C SER A 18 3.69 -16.05 23.59
N ARG A 19 2.37 -15.79 23.57
CA ARG A 19 1.75 -14.91 22.56
C ARG A 19 2.27 -13.47 22.61
N ARG A 20 2.49 -12.93 23.82
CA ARG A 20 3.07 -11.59 23.99
C ARG A 20 4.51 -11.52 23.49
N ASP A 21 5.31 -12.55 23.76
CA ASP A 21 6.69 -12.62 23.31
C ASP A 21 6.78 -12.76 21.78
N GLU A 22 5.93 -13.59 21.18
CA GLU A 22 5.80 -13.73 19.72
C GLU A 22 5.38 -12.42 19.04
N LYS A 23 4.35 -11.75 19.58
CA LYS A 23 3.91 -10.42 19.10
C LYS A 23 5.04 -9.39 19.17
N ARG A 24 5.78 -9.33 20.28
CA ARG A 24 6.91 -8.41 20.44
C ARG A 24 8.02 -8.66 19.43
N ARG A 25 8.34 -9.92 19.15
CA ARG A 25 9.32 -10.30 18.13
C ARG A 25 8.90 -9.80 16.76
N ILE A 26 7.66 -10.07 16.34
CA ILE A 26 7.16 -9.61 15.03
C ILE A 26 7.16 -8.09 14.92
N VAL A 27 6.72 -7.38 15.95
CA VAL A 27 6.77 -5.91 15.97
C VAL A 27 8.21 -5.40 15.81
N ALA A 28 9.19 -6.06 16.43
CA ALA A 28 10.60 -5.70 16.29
C ALA A 28 11.15 -6.05 14.89
N ASP A 29 10.91 -7.27 14.42
CA ASP A 29 11.41 -7.82 13.15
C ASP A 29 10.89 -7.03 11.94
N LEU A 30 9.62 -6.61 12.00
CA LEU A 30 8.98 -5.78 10.99
C LEU A 30 9.27 -4.28 11.17
N GLY A 31 9.93 -3.87 12.25
CA GLY A 31 10.22 -2.46 12.52
C GLY A 31 8.97 -1.61 12.79
N LEU A 32 7.91 -2.21 13.35
CA LEU A 32 6.64 -1.53 13.68
C LEU A 32 6.70 -0.73 15.00
N GLN A 33 7.89 -0.65 15.61
CA GLN A 33 8.12 0.14 16.82
C GLN A 33 8.05 1.63 16.48
N GLN A 34 7.37 2.41 17.32
CA GLN A 34 7.41 3.87 17.21
C GLN A 34 8.82 4.37 17.55
N LYS A 35 9.49 4.90 16.53
CA LYS A 35 10.80 5.53 16.64
C LYS A 35 10.64 7.04 16.46
N SER A 36 11.53 7.82 17.07
CA SER A 36 11.54 9.27 16.84
C SER A 36 11.77 9.57 15.35
N ASN A 37 11.32 10.74 14.91
CA ASN A 37 11.54 11.19 13.54
C ASN A 37 13.04 11.21 13.17
N GLU A 38 13.89 11.69 14.08
CA GLU A 38 15.34 11.75 13.89
C GLU A 38 15.94 10.36 13.70
N SER A 39 15.49 9.38 14.50
CA SER A 39 15.95 8.00 14.39
C SER A 39 15.53 7.34 13.07
N ARG A 40 14.29 7.58 12.62
CA ARG A 40 13.79 7.08 11.32
C ARG A 40 14.56 7.70 10.16
N LEU A 41 14.72 9.02 10.17
CA LEU A 41 15.46 9.75 9.14
C LEU A 41 16.92 9.28 9.07
N ALA A 42 17.62 9.20 10.21
CA ALA A 42 19.01 8.74 10.26
C ALA A 42 19.15 7.30 9.75
N ALA A 43 18.25 6.39 10.10
CA ALA A 43 18.26 5.02 9.61
C ALA A 43 17.99 4.93 8.09
N LEU A 44 17.10 5.80 7.58
CA LEU A 44 16.81 5.87 6.16
C LEU A 44 18.02 6.40 5.38
N GLU A 45 18.62 7.51 5.82
CA GLU A 45 19.81 8.12 5.20
C GLU A 45 21.03 7.20 5.28
N ALA A 46 21.22 6.46 6.37
CA ALA A 46 22.29 5.47 6.49
C ALA A 46 22.14 4.27 5.54
N SER A 47 20.92 3.96 5.10
CA SER A 47 20.63 2.78 4.28
C SER A 47 20.28 3.08 2.82
N ALA A 48 20.22 4.36 2.43
CA ALA A 48 19.82 4.81 1.11
C ALA A 48 20.89 5.67 0.44
N THR A 49 21.00 5.55 -0.88
CA THR A 49 21.82 6.48 -1.66
C THR A 49 21.06 7.79 -1.85
N LEU A 50 21.69 8.90 -1.49
CA LEU A 50 21.10 10.24 -1.63
C LEU A 50 21.45 10.84 -2.99
N TYR A 51 20.43 11.34 -3.69
CA TYR A 51 20.57 12.12 -4.93
C TYR A 51 19.90 13.48 -4.79
N PHE A 52 20.51 14.49 -5.42
CA PHE A 52 19.93 15.81 -5.57
C PHE A 52 19.64 16.05 -7.05
N LEU A 53 18.36 16.16 -7.40
CA LEU A 53 17.91 16.37 -8.77
C LEU A 53 17.23 17.73 -8.90
N LYS A 54 17.46 18.42 -10.02
CA LYS A 54 16.70 19.63 -10.35
C LYS A 54 15.35 19.24 -10.90
N GLN A 55 14.30 19.97 -10.52
CA GLN A 55 13.01 19.91 -11.20
C GLN A 55 13.19 20.16 -12.70
N LEU A 56 12.57 19.33 -13.52
CA LEU A 56 12.59 19.50 -14.97
C LEU A 56 11.61 20.58 -15.39
N SER A 57 12.00 21.39 -16.38
CA SER A 57 11.07 22.25 -17.11
C SER A 57 10.03 21.39 -17.86
N ASP A 58 8.90 21.97 -18.25
CA ASP A 58 7.93 21.27 -19.07
C ASP A 58 8.51 20.86 -20.44
N GLU A 59 9.47 21.62 -20.97
CA GLU A 59 10.18 21.32 -22.23
C GLU A 59 11.12 20.11 -22.10
N ASP A 60 11.78 19.97 -20.94
CA ASP A 60 12.69 18.87 -20.63
C ASP A 60 11.97 17.63 -20.06
N CYS A 61 10.66 17.75 -19.80
CA CYS A 61 9.87 16.71 -19.18
C CYS A 61 9.90 15.42 -20.01
N TYR A 62 10.36 14.34 -19.37
CA TYR A 62 10.45 13.03 -20.00
C TYR A 62 9.96 11.92 -19.05
N PRO A 63 9.11 10.99 -19.51
CA PRO A 63 8.55 10.92 -20.87
C PRO A 63 7.56 12.06 -21.14
N PRO A 64 7.39 12.47 -22.41
CA PRO A 64 6.40 13.50 -22.76
C PRO A 64 5.01 13.09 -22.31
N ARG A 65 4.24 14.04 -21.78
CA ARG A 65 2.87 13.78 -21.29
C ARG A 65 1.98 13.27 -22.43
N GLY A 66 1.10 12.33 -22.13
CA GLY A 66 0.11 11.83 -23.10
C GLY A 66 0.60 10.73 -24.04
N PHE A 67 1.79 10.17 -23.82
CA PHE A 67 2.32 9.06 -24.62
C PHE A 67 2.46 7.78 -23.79
N PHE A 68 2.25 6.64 -24.45
CA PHE A 68 2.68 5.35 -23.91
C PHE A 68 4.16 5.16 -24.21
N MET A 69 4.91 4.63 -23.24
CA MET A 69 6.34 4.36 -23.42
C MET A 69 6.58 2.86 -23.47
N CYS A 70 7.48 2.43 -24.35
CA CYS A 70 7.91 1.05 -24.44
C CYS A 70 9.45 0.98 -24.45
N LYS A 71 10.01 -0.07 -23.82
CA LYS A 71 11.46 -0.24 -23.71
C LYS A 71 12.12 -0.79 -24.97
N THR A 72 11.35 -1.52 -25.80
CA THR A 72 11.89 -2.25 -26.95
C THR A 72 11.05 -2.05 -28.20
N ARG A 73 11.69 -2.11 -29.38
CA ARG A 73 10.99 -2.10 -30.67
C ARG A 73 10.03 -3.28 -30.83
N LYS A 74 10.34 -4.44 -30.24
CA LYS A 74 9.45 -5.61 -30.23
C LYS A 74 8.14 -5.31 -29.50
N SER A 75 8.22 -4.72 -28.30
CA SER A 75 7.04 -4.26 -27.57
C SER A 75 6.30 -3.19 -28.36
N GLN A 76 7.02 -2.26 -29.00
CA GLN A 76 6.39 -1.24 -29.83
C GLN A 76 5.58 -1.88 -30.98
N ALA A 77 6.18 -2.77 -31.76
CA ALA A 77 5.52 -3.42 -32.88
C ALA A 77 4.31 -4.26 -32.42
N GLY A 78 4.46 -5.00 -31.31
CA GLY A 78 3.40 -5.85 -30.77
C GLY A 78 2.18 -5.08 -30.24
N TRP A 79 2.40 -3.90 -29.64
CA TRP A 79 1.33 -3.13 -29.00
C TRP A 79 0.77 -1.98 -29.83
N THR A 80 1.51 -1.50 -30.85
CA THR A 80 1.12 -0.32 -31.65
C THR A 80 -0.29 -0.48 -32.20
N LYS A 81 -0.57 -1.58 -32.92
CA LYS A 81 -1.88 -1.81 -33.52
C LYS A 81 -3.00 -1.69 -32.49
N TRP A 82 -2.86 -2.35 -31.34
CA TRP A 82 -3.86 -2.30 -30.28
C TRP A 82 -4.05 -0.88 -29.72
N VAL A 83 -2.97 -0.15 -29.45
CA VAL A 83 -3.04 1.23 -28.94
C VAL A 83 -3.79 2.14 -29.92
N TYR A 84 -3.55 1.99 -31.22
CA TYR A 84 -4.19 2.81 -32.26
C TYR A 84 -5.63 2.42 -32.56
N GLU A 85 -5.97 1.13 -32.54
CA GLU A 85 -7.27 0.65 -33.02
C GLU A 85 -8.31 0.42 -31.93
N ARG A 86 -7.89 0.23 -30.67
CA ARG A 86 -8.82 -0.08 -29.56
C ARG A 86 -9.97 0.93 -29.48
N LYS A 87 -11.16 0.46 -29.10
CA LYS A 87 -12.28 1.36 -28.79
C LYS A 87 -11.91 2.21 -27.57
N LEU A 88 -12.04 3.52 -27.68
CA LEU A 88 -11.84 4.41 -26.53
C LEU A 88 -13.08 4.36 -25.63
N PRO A 89 -12.91 4.48 -24.30
CA PRO A 89 -14.04 4.49 -23.36
C PRO A 89 -14.92 5.73 -23.50
N ASP A 90 -14.34 6.80 -24.03
CA ASP A 90 -14.97 8.09 -24.25
C ASP A 90 -14.51 8.60 -25.62
N SER A 91 -15.47 8.93 -26.48
CA SER A 91 -15.22 9.38 -27.85
C SER A 91 -14.55 10.75 -27.92
N LEU A 92 -14.58 11.53 -26.84
CA LEU A 92 -13.93 12.84 -26.73
C LEU A 92 -12.43 12.72 -26.46
N LEU A 93 -11.94 11.54 -26.10
CA LEU A 93 -10.53 11.34 -25.79
C LEU A 93 -9.70 11.25 -27.08
N VAL A 94 -8.56 11.94 -27.07
CA VAL A 94 -7.57 11.84 -28.15
C VAL A 94 -6.81 10.51 -28.02
N ARG A 95 -6.66 9.81 -29.15
CA ARG A 95 -5.85 8.58 -29.21
C ARG A 95 -4.39 8.89 -28.88
N ARG A 96 -3.89 8.24 -27.83
CA ARG A 96 -2.48 8.33 -27.44
C ARG A 96 -1.63 7.43 -28.34
N THR A 97 -0.39 7.82 -28.57
CA THR A 97 0.57 7.04 -29.36
C THR A 97 1.64 6.42 -28.48
N MET A 98 2.39 5.46 -29.02
CA MET A 98 3.43 4.75 -28.29
C MET A 98 4.82 5.12 -28.81
N ARG A 99 5.72 5.50 -27.90
CA ARG A 99 7.10 5.91 -28.19
C ARG A 99 8.10 4.95 -27.56
N LEU A 100 9.25 4.79 -28.20
CA LEU A 100 10.37 4.04 -27.65
C LEU A 100 11.06 4.88 -26.57
N GLU A 101 11.49 4.22 -25.50
CA GLU A 101 12.25 4.84 -24.43
C GLU A 101 13.61 5.36 -24.96
N VAL A 102 13.83 6.66 -24.83
CA VAL A 102 15.09 7.33 -25.10
C VAL A 102 15.90 7.39 -23.80
N ARG A 103 16.71 6.37 -23.55
CA ARG A 103 17.46 6.21 -22.30
C ARG A 103 18.34 7.40 -21.92
N CYS A 104 18.95 8.09 -22.88
CA CYS A 104 19.78 9.26 -22.60
C CYS A 104 19.01 10.47 -22.03
N LYS A 105 17.67 10.46 -22.09
CA LYS A 105 16.83 11.49 -21.45
C LYS A 105 16.49 11.18 -19.99
N LEU A 106 16.74 9.95 -19.52
CA LEU A 106 16.50 9.58 -18.13
C LEU A 106 17.57 10.22 -17.22
N LYS A 107 17.13 11.00 -16.22
CA LYS A 107 18.05 11.66 -15.27
C LYS A 107 18.61 10.74 -14.20
N LEU A 108 17.86 9.71 -13.84
CA LEU A 108 18.26 8.73 -12.84
C LEU A 108 17.60 7.39 -13.15
N ILE A 109 18.39 6.31 -13.12
CA ILE A 109 17.89 4.94 -13.16
C ILE A 109 18.20 4.32 -11.80
N VAL A 110 17.18 4.16 -10.96
CA VAL A 110 17.33 3.54 -9.64
C VAL A 110 17.47 2.02 -9.80
N PRO A 111 18.57 1.41 -9.33
CA PRO A 111 18.72 -0.05 -9.39
C PRO A 111 17.64 -0.79 -8.58
N LYS A 112 17.37 -2.04 -8.95
CA LYS A 112 16.30 -2.86 -8.36
C LYS A 112 16.54 -3.20 -6.88
N ASP A 113 17.79 -3.20 -6.47
CA ASP A 113 18.31 -3.65 -5.18
C ASP A 113 18.77 -2.49 -4.29
N LYS A 114 18.56 -1.24 -4.73
CA LYS A 114 19.01 -0.04 -4.00
C LYS A 114 17.85 0.73 -3.41
N ASN A 115 18.04 1.17 -2.17
CA ASN A 115 17.25 2.20 -1.54
C ASN A 115 17.79 3.56 -1.97
N VAL A 116 16.89 4.51 -2.20
CA VAL A 116 17.25 5.85 -2.68
C VAL A 116 16.39 6.90 -2.00
N ILE A 117 17.02 8.01 -1.64
CA ILE A 117 16.34 9.27 -1.33
C ILE A 117 16.68 10.24 -2.46
N ILE A 118 15.67 10.88 -3.02
CA ILE A 118 15.83 11.97 -3.98
C ILE A 118 15.33 13.24 -3.30
N ARG A 119 16.21 14.23 -3.23
CA ARG A 119 15.88 15.59 -2.80
C ARG A 119 15.85 16.51 -4.01
N ASP A 120 14.95 17.50 -3.97
CA ASP A 120 15.03 18.63 -4.87
C ASP A 120 16.34 19.38 -4.62
N LYS A 121 17.09 19.67 -5.69
CA LYS A 121 18.43 20.26 -5.58
C LYS A 121 18.41 21.70 -5.06
N GLU A 122 17.35 22.46 -5.32
CA GLU A 122 17.27 23.88 -4.94
C GLU A 122 16.62 24.03 -3.55
N LEU A 123 15.57 23.27 -3.28
CA LEU A 123 14.80 23.35 -2.03
C LEU A 123 15.33 22.42 -0.93
N GLY A 124 16.11 21.40 -1.27
CA GLY A 124 16.58 20.37 -0.33
C GLY A 124 15.50 19.42 0.19
N LYS A 125 14.24 19.60 -0.22
CA LYS A 125 13.09 18.79 0.23
C LYS A 125 13.11 17.40 -0.38
N ILE A 126 12.64 16.40 0.36
CA ILE A 126 12.45 15.04 -0.17
C ILE A 126 11.33 15.06 -1.21
N VAL A 127 11.63 14.59 -2.43
CA VAL A 127 10.63 14.45 -3.52
C VAL A 127 10.28 13.00 -3.81
N LEU A 128 11.19 12.06 -3.49
CA LEU A 128 10.95 10.64 -3.74
C LEU A 128 11.81 9.78 -2.81
N ILE A 129 11.20 8.73 -2.25
CA ILE A 129 11.90 7.67 -1.53
C ILE A 129 11.63 6.34 -2.24
N VAL A 130 12.70 5.61 -2.55
CA VAL A 130 12.63 4.20 -2.92
C VAL A 130 13.11 3.38 -1.74
N ARG A 131 12.18 2.68 -1.07
CA ARG A 131 12.51 1.69 -0.04
C ARG A 131 12.25 0.28 -0.57
N ARG A 132 13.31 -0.48 -0.78
CA ARG A 132 13.27 -1.90 -1.09
C ARG A 132 13.05 -2.70 0.19
N ASN A 133 12.46 -3.88 0.05
CA ASN A 133 12.25 -4.82 1.14
C ASN A 133 11.58 -4.18 2.37
N LEU A 134 10.52 -3.39 2.13
CA LEU A 134 9.79 -2.66 3.18
C LEU A 134 9.20 -3.65 4.21
N CYS A 135 8.64 -4.76 3.74
CA CYS A 135 8.35 -5.93 4.56
C CYS A 135 9.49 -6.93 4.38
N SER A 136 10.29 -7.14 5.42
CA SER A 136 11.44 -8.05 5.43
C SER A 136 11.07 -9.51 5.69
N ASP A 137 9.86 -9.77 6.17
CA ASP A 137 9.38 -11.10 6.49
C ASP A 137 8.73 -11.77 5.27
N ALA A 138 9.38 -12.83 4.78
CA ALA A 138 8.98 -13.51 3.55
C ALA A 138 7.62 -14.21 3.66
N GLU A 139 7.26 -14.74 4.84
CA GLU A 139 5.98 -15.43 5.04
C GLU A 139 4.83 -14.43 5.03
N ILE A 140 4.98 -13.32 5.78
CA ILE A 140 3.98 -12.26 5.84
C ILE A 140 3.80 -11.59 4.46
N LEU A 141 4.91 -11.39 3.74
CA LEU A 141 4.86 -10.86 2.37
C LEU A 141 4.15 -11.82 1.41
N ALA A 142 4.42 -13.12 1.50
CA ALA A 142 3.76 -14.14 0.68
C ALA A 142 2.26 -14.22 0.97
N ASP A 143 1.87 -14.24 2.24
CA ASP A 143 0.48 -14.17 2.68
C ASP A 143 -0.24 -12.91 2.16
N THR A 144 0.41 -11.75 2.29
CA THR A 144 -0.14 -10.49 1.79
C THR A 144 -0.37 -10.55 0.27
N ASN A 145 0.63 -11.04 -0.47
CA ASN A 145 0.52 -11.20 -1.91
C ASN A 145 -0.60 -12.17 -2.30
N ASN A 146 -0.75 -13.29 -1.58
CA ASN A 146 -1.83 -14.25 -1.80
C ASN A 146 -3.21 -13.62 -1.53
N THR A 147 -3.34 -12.86 -0.44
CA THR A 147 -4.58 -12.12 -0.12
C THR A 147 -4.95 -11.16 -1.24
N VAL A 148 -3.99 -10.38 -1.75
CA VAL A 148 -4.21 -9.43 -2.84
C VAL A 148 -4.54 -10.14 -4.15
N ILE A 149 -3.84 -11.23 -4.50
CA ILE A 149 -4.13 -12.03 -5.70
C ILE A 149 -5.54 -12.60 -5.63
N PHE A 150 -5.92 -13.14 -4.46
CA PHE A 150 -7.25 -13.68 -4.25
C PHE A 150 -8.32 -12.59 -4.34
N ASP A 151 -8.13 -11.45 -3.68
CA ASP A 151 -9.00 -10.28 -3.79
C ASP A 151 -9.18 -9.84 -5.24
N CYS A 152 -8.08 -9.82 -6.01
CA CYS A 152 -8.13 -9.49 -7.43
C CYS A 152 -8.95 -10.50 -8.25
N SER A 153 -8.92 -11.78 -7.87
CA SER A 153 -9.66 -12.86 -8.55
C SER A 153 -11.18 -12.74 -8.35
N LEU A 154 -11.61 -12.27 -7.17
CA LEU A 154 -13.02 -12.11 -6.82
C LEU A 154 -13.67 -10.92 -7.52
N LYS A 155 -12.88 -9.95 -7.97
CA LYS A 155 -13.36 -8.62 -8.39
C LYS A 155 -13.46 -8.47 -9.91
N ARG A 156 -14.36 -7.58 -10.34
CA ARG A 156 -14.49 -7.20 -11.75
C ARG A 156 -13.43 -6.15 -12.09
N ASN A 157 -12.80 -6.29 -13.26
CA ASN A 157 -11.96 -5.21 -13.75
C ASN A 157 -12.85 -3.98 -14.01
N ILE A 158 -12.49 -2.85 -13.42
CA ILE A 158 -13.20 -1.58 -13.55
C ILE A 158 -12.65 -0.72 -14.69
N ARG A 159 -11.41 -0.97 -15.14
CA ARG A 159 -10.79 -0.31 -16.27
C ARG A 159 -10.83 -1.22 -17.48
N LEU A 160 -11.86 -1.05 -18.29
CA LEU A 160 -12.04 -1.80 -19.54
C LEU A 160 -11.00 -1.39 -20.61
N GLU A 161 -10.34 -0.24 -20.41
CA GLU A 161 -9.38 0.38 -21.32
C GLU A 161 -7.93 -0.10 -21.15
N ASP A 162 -7.65 -0.87 -20.09
CA ASP A 162 -6.34 -1.45 -19.80
C ASP A 162 -6.38 -2.97 -20.04
N LEU A 163 -5.41 -3.49 -20.79
CA LEU A 163 -5.24 -4.95 -20.95
C LEU A 163 -4.64 -5.60 -19.71
N GLY A 164 -4.03 -4.79 -18.83
CA GLY A 164 -3.75 -5.21 -17.48
C GLY A 164 -5.04 -5.52 -16.73
N LYS A 165 -4.99 -6.51 -15.86
CA LYS A 165 -5.98 -6.66 -14.80
C LYS A 165 -5.66 -5.60 -13.74
N LEU A 166 -6.03 -4.33 -13.98
CA LEU A 166 -5.98 -3.33 -12.91
C LEU A 166 -7.18 -3.56 -12.00
N VAL A 167 -7.06 -4.57 -11.16
CA VAL A 167 -8.03 -4.82 -10.11
C VAL A 167 -7.61 -3.99 -8.92
N LEU A 168 -8.55 -3.20 -8.42
CA LEU A 168 -8.31 -2.40 -7.24
C LEU A 168 -8.47 -3.29 -6.01
N ALA A 169 -7.37 -3.50 -5.29
CA ALA A 169 -7.39 -3.99 -3.92
C ALA A 169 -7.44 -2.79 -2.97
N GLY A 170 -8.19 -2.90 -1.89
CA GLY A 170 -8.39 -1.79 -0.96
C GLY A 170 -9.27 -0.69 -1.54
N TYR A 171 -8.69 0.45 -1.92
CA TYR A 171 -9.39 1.69 -2.24
C TYR A 171 -9.58 1.96 -3.75
N SER A 172 -10.65 2.69 -4.07
CA SER A 172 -10.97 3.22 -5.40
C SER A 172 -11.33 4.70 -5.30
N ALA A 173 -11.00 5.49 -6.33
CA ALA A 173 -11.40 6.90 -6.43
C ALA A 173 -12.88 7.09 -6.84
N GLY A 174 -13.71 6.04 -6.73
CA GLY A 174 -15.13 6.11 -7.08
C GLY A 174 -15.44 6.26 -8.57
N SER A 175 -16.67 6.71 -8.86
CA SER A 175 -17.13 6.98 -10.23
C SER A 175 -16.57 8.32 -10.74
N ARG A 176 -16.35 8.46 -12.05
CA ARG A 176 -16.01 9.76 -12.66
C ARG A 176 -17.09 10.82 -12.41
N SER A 177 -18.36 10.42 -12.30
CA SER A 177 -19.49 11.34 -12.05
C SER A 177 -19.68 11.71 -10.58
N SER A 178 -19.01 11.00 -9.67
CA SER A 178 -19.05 11.22 -8.22
C SER A 178 -17.74 10.64 -7.63
N PRO A 179 -16.62 11.36 -7.76
CA PRO A 179 -15.31 10.87 -7.39
C PRO A 179 -15.16 10.93 -5.86
N VAL A 180 -15.42 9.81 -5.21
CA VAL A 180 -15.25 9.63 -3.77
C VAL A 180 -14.32 8.46 -3.55
N PHE A 181 -13.32 8.64 -2.70
CA PHE A 181 -12.48 7.53 -2.28
C PHE A 181 -13.28 6.59 -1.38
N ASP A 182 -13.37 5.33 -1.76
CA ASP A 182 -14.04 4.30 -0.96
C ASP A 182 -13.38 2.93 -1.19
N TYR A 183 -13.67 1.97 -0.33
CA TYR A 183 -13.33 0.58 -0.55
C TYR A 183 -13.95 0.02 -1.83
N VAL A 184 -13.20 -0.87 -2.46
CA VAL A 184 -13.59 -1.49 -3.71
C VAL A 184 -14.62 -2.59 -3.45
N CYS A 185 -15.87 -2.34 -3.85
CA CYS A 185 -17.01 -3.26 -3.63
C CYS A 185 -17.43 -4.08 -4.87
N ASN A 186 -16.57 -4.22 -5.89
CA ASN A 186 -16.93 -4.77 -7.21
C ASN A 186 -16.80 -6.31 -7.32
N ILE A 187 -17.17 -7.04 -6.27
CA ILE A 187 -17.08 -8.50 -6.21
C ILE A 187 -18.03 -9.12 -7.26
N LYS A 188 -17.49 -10.02 -8.11
CA LYS A 188 -18.23 -10.67 -9.21
C LYS A 188 -19.18 -11.76 -8.73
N ALA A 189 -18.87 -12.42 -7.63
CA ALA A 189 -19.56 -13.63 -7.20
C ALA A 189 -20.90 -13.28 -6.55
N LYS A 190 -22.00 -13.61 -7.23
CA LYS A 190 -23.38 -13.34 -6.77
C LYS A 190 -23.85 -14.20 -5.58
N LYS A 191 -23.01 -15.12 -5.08
CA LYS A 191 -23.37 -16.14 -4.07
C LYS A 191 -22.28 -16.36 -3.01
N LEU A 192 -21.57 -15.31 -2.62
CA LEU A 192 -20.71 -15.39 -1.44
C LEU A 192 -21.55 -15.12 -0.19
N SER A 193 -21.28 -15.83 0.89
CA SER A 193 -21.92 -15.53 2.18
C SER A 193 -21.43 -14.19 2.69
N GLU A 194 -22.28 -13.49 3.44
CA GLU A 194 -21.92 -12.23 4.10
C GLU A 194 -20.71 -12.41 5.03
N GLU A 195 -20.65 -13.55 5.73
CA GLU A 195 -19.53 -13.92 6.60
C GLU A 195 -18.21 -14.01 5.83
N PHE A 196 -18.22 -14.65 4.65
CA PHE A 196 -17.04 -14.75 3.80
C PHE A 196 -16.59 -13.36 3.33
N VAL A 197 -17.53 -12.55 2.84
CA VAL A 197 -17.22 -11.19 2.34
C VAL A 197 -16.62 -10.34 3.46
N ARG A 198 -17.20 -10.39 4.66
CA ARG A 198 -16.69 -9.67 5.83
C ARG A 198 -15.30 -10.13 6.22
N SER A 199 -15.08 -11.44 6.34
CA SER A 199 -13.75 -12.00 6.68
C SER A 199 -12.69 -11.61 5.65
N HIS A 200 -13.05 -11.66 4.36
CA HIS A 200 -12.17 -11.25 3.27
C HIS A 200 -11.85 -9.75 3.29
N HIS A 201 -12.85 -8.89 3.53
CA HIS A 201 -12.62 -7.45 3.72
C HIS A 201 -11.68 -7.17 4.91
N MET A 202 -11.86 -7.88 6.03
CA MET A 202 -10.94 -7.78 7.18
C MET A 202 -9.52 -8.23 6.81
N ALA A 203 -9.38 -9.28 6.00
CA ALA A 203 -8.08 -9.75 5.54
C ALA A 203 -7.37 -8.67 4.72
N VAL A 204 -8.04 -8.15 3.69
CA VAL A 204 -7.52 -7.08 2.83
C VAL A 204 -7.18 -5.84 3.65
N SER A 205 -8.10 -5.38 4.50
CA SER A 205 -7.89 -4.20 5.34
C SER A 205 -6.70 -4.36 6.29
N SER A 206 -6.50 -5.56 6.83
CA SER A 206 -5.36 -5.83 7.70
C SER A 206 -4.02 -5.74 6.98
N ARG A 207 -3.97 -6.12 5.69
CA ARG A 207 -2.74 -5.99 4.88
C ARG A 207 -2.46 -4.53 4.54
N PHE A 208 -3.48 -3.74 4.22
CA PHE A 208 -3.32 -2.29 4.04
C PHE A 208 -2.86 -1.62 5.35
N SER A 209 -3.43 -2.01 6.48
CA SER A 209 -3.00 -1.56 7.81
C SER A 209 -1.54 -1.90 8.07
N LEU A 210 -1.11 -3.13 7.81
CA LEU A 210 0.29 -3.54 7.93
C LEU A 210 1.21 -2.61 7.11
N PHE A 211 0.90 -2.36 5.84
CA PHE A 211 1.72 -1.51 4.98
C PHE A 211 1.76 -0.07 5.45
N HIS A 212 0.64 0.47 5.94
CA HIS A 212 0.62 1.79 6.56
C HIS A 212 1.53 1.86 7.79
N GLN A 213 1.47 0.85 8.67
CA GLN A 213 2.31 0.79 9.85
C GLN A 213 3.80 0.62 9.51
N LEU A 214 4.13 -0.15 8.47
CA LEU A 214 5.50 -0.23 7.93
C LEU A 214 5.99 1.12 7.39
N MET A 215 5.13 1.87 6.68
CA MET A 215 5.47 3.22 6.20
C MET A 215 5.73 4.16 7.38
N ARG A 216 4.86 4.18 8.40
CA ARG A 216 5.07 5.02 9.60
C ARG A 216 6.33 4.65 10.38
N GLY A 217 6.68 3.36 10.43
CA GLY A 217 7.90 2.88 11.09
C GLY A 217 9.21 3.30 10.39
N VAL A 218 9.16 3.66 9.11
CA VAL A 218 10.37 3.88 8.28
C VAL A 218 10.47 5.30 7.72
N LEU A 219 9.36 5.90 7.29
CA LEU A 219 9.38 7.20 6.62
C LEU A 219 9.51 8.34 7.64
N PRO A 220 10.21 9.44 7.28
CA PRO A 220 10.28 10.63 8.11
C PRO A 220 8.97 11.44 8.04
N ASP A 221 8.76 12.32 9.02
CA ASP A 221 7.57 13.15 9.13
C ASP A 221 7.41 14.12 7.96
N GLU A 222 8.51 14.61 7.37
CA GLU A 222 8.50 15.44 6.14
C GLU A 222 7.69 14.78 5.01
N VAL A 223 7.62 13.44 4.97
CA VAL A 223 6.86 12.70 3.96
C VAL A 223 5.50 12.22 4.50
N LEU A 224 5.46 11.78 5.75
CA LEU A 224 4.22 11.27 6.34
C LEU A 224 3.17 12.37 6.53
N GLN A 225 3.57 13.58 6.94
CA GLN A 225 2.63 14.67 7.20
C GLN A 225 1.87 15.09 5.94
N ASP A 226 2.55 15.21 4.80
CA ASP A 226 1.90 15.54 3.52
C ASP A 226 0.87 14.47 3.13
N TYR A 227 1.20 13.20 3.35
CA TYR A 227 0.32 12.07 3.07
C TYR A 227 -0.87 11.99 4.03
N GLU A 228 -0.63 12.13 5.34
CA GLU A 228 -1.66 12.10 6.39
C GLU A 228 -2.62 13.29 6.23
N LYS A 229 -2.11 14.49 5.98
CA LYS A 229 -2.90 15.69 5.70
C LYS A 229 -3.77 15.51 4.46
N TRP A 230 -3.21 14.98 3.38
CA TRP A 230 -3.98 14.76 2.15
C TRP A 230 -5.12 13.75 2.38
N ILE A 231 -4.88 12.69 3.16
CA ILE A 231 -5.92 11.72 3.53
C ILE A 231 -7.03 12.38 4.35
N GLU A 232 -6.66 13.22 5.33
CA GLU A 232 -7.59 13.94 6.18
C GLU A 232 -8.48 14.89 5.35
N GLU A 233 -7.87 15.71 4.51
CA GLU A 233 -8.59 16.69 3.67
C GLU A 233 -9.52 16.03 2.63
N ASN A 234 -9.20 14.81 2.19
CA ASN A 234 -9.96 14.12 1.14
C ASN A 234 -10.91 13.03 1.69
N GLY A 235 -11.08 12.96 3.03
CA GLY A 235 -12.05 12.08 3.66
C GLY A 235 -11.82 10.60 3.36
N PHE A 236 -10.56 10.17 3.36
CA PHE A 236 -10.23 8.80 3.00
C PHE A 236 -10.88 7.79 3.97
N PRO A 237 -11.51 6.72 3.45
CA PRO A 237 -12.10 5.68 4.28
C PRO A 237 -11.04 5.02 5.16
N ARG A 238 -11.44 4.78 6.42
CA ARG A 238 -10.58 4.17 7.44
C ARG A 238 -10.11 2.78 7.02
N MET A 239 -8.97 2.32 7.53
CA MET A 239 -8.52 0.93 7.32
C MET A 239 -9.24 -0.07 8.24
N ASP A 240 -10.56 0.08 8.42
CA ASP A 240 -11.37 -0.66 9.39
C ASP A 240 -12.29 -1.71 8.74
N ALA A 241 -12.04 -2.05 7.47
CA ALA A 241 -12.87 -2.96 6.69
C ALA A 241 -14.36 -2.55 6.69
N GLN A 242 -14.63 -1.25 6.48
CA GLN A 242 -15.99 -0.67 6.49
C GLN A 242 -16.70 -0.87 7.84
N GLY A 243 -15.98 -0.62 8.93
CA GLY A 243 -16.47 -0.77 10.30
C GLY A 243 -16.54 -2.21 10.82
N ALA A 244 -16.02 -3.20 10.07
CA ALA A 244 -15.93 -4.58 10.55
C ALA A 244 -14.82 -4.78 11.60
N ILE A 245 -13.84 -3.89 11.64
CA ILE A 245 -12.82 -3.84 12.69
C ILE A 245 -13.30 -2.88 13.78
N PRO A 246 -13.57 -3.35 15.01
CA PRO A 246 -13.92 -2.47 16.11
C PRO A 246 -12.75 -1.55 16.42
N VAL A 247 -13.08 -0.31 16.78
CA VAL A 247 -12.11 0.71 17.18
C VAL A 247 -12.39 1.18 18.60
N ASP A 248 -11.33 1.55 19.32
CA ASP A 248 -11.45 2.19 20.63
C ASP A 248 -11.81 3.68 20.51
N GLU A 249 -11.92 4.37 21.65
CA GLU A 249 -12.25 5.81 21.74
C GLU A 249 -11.21 6.70 21.03
N ASP A 250 -9.96 6.24 20.94
CA ASP A 250 -8.87 6.89 20.21
C ASP A 250 -8.89 6.54 18.71
N GLY A 251 -9.89 5.78 18.27
CA GLY A 251 -10.08 5.22 16.92
C GLY A 251 -8.95 4.28 16.46
N ARG A 252 -8.27 3.63 17.42
CA ARG A 252 -7.32 2.55 17.15
C ARG A 252 -8.07 1.25 17.00
N GLY A 253 -7.77 0.53 15.93
CA GLY A 253 -8.32 -0.81 15.67
C GLY A 253 -7.24 -1.89 15.77
N GLU A 254 -7.67 -3.14 15.71
CA GLU A 254 -6.76 -4.27 15.57
C GLU A 254 -6.69 -4.73 14.11
N PHE A 255 -5.49 -5.05 13.65
CA PHE A 255 -5.28 -5.74 12.39
C PHE A 255 -4.52 -7.04 12.63
N TYR A 256 -4.55 -7.95 11.68
CA TYR A 256 -3.83 -9.22 11.82
C TYR A 256 -2.90 -9.53 10.65
N VAL A 257 -1.89 -10.32 10.95
CA VAL A 257 -0.98 -10.92 9.96
C VAL A 257 -0.96 -12.42 10.15
N GLU A 258 -0.70 -13.17 9.07
CA GLU A 258 -0.51 -14.61 9.14
C GLU A 258 0.98 -14.96 9.05
N LYS A 259 1.47 -15.76 9.98
CA LYS A 259 2.85 -16.26 10.02
C LYS A 259 2.88 -17.66 10.62
N GLY A 260 3.57 -18.60 9.98
CA GLY A 260 3.65 -19.99 10.43
C GLY A 260 2.29 -20.67 10.61
N GLY A 261 1.28 -20.32 9.80
CA GLY A 261 -0.09 -20.82 9.91
C GLY A 261 -0.86 -20.29 11.14
N LYS A 262 -0.35 -19.25 11.80
CA LYS A 262 -1.00 -18.59 12.94
C LYS A 262 -1.40 -17.18 12.58
N MET A 263 -2.59 -16.79 13.03
CA MET A 263 -3.06 -15.41 13.00
C MET A 263 -2.51 -14.65 14.22
N ILE A 264 -1.90 -13.50 13.96
CA ILE A 264 -1.26 -12.68 14.99
C ILE A 264 -1.86 -11.28 14.93
N THR A 265 -2.53 -10.89 16.02
CA THR A 265 -3.23 -9.62 16.12
C THR A 265 -2.33 -8.50 16.64
N LEU A 266 -2.27 -7.42 15.88
CA LEU A 266 -1.47 -6.23 16.09
C LEU A 266 -2.38 -5.01 16.29
N LEU A 267 -1.89 -4.02 17.03
CA LEU A 267 -2.61 -2.77 17.23
C LEU A 267 -2.28 -1.82 16.08
N ASN A 268 -3.33 -1.25 15.47
CA ASN A 268 -3.17 -0.15 14.55
C ASN A 268 -2.99 1.13 15.36
N PHE A 269 -1.82 1.74 15.29
CA PHE A 269 -1.60 3.06 15.86
C PHE A 269 -2.29 4.04 14.91
N ASN A 270 -3.54 4.37 15.16
CA ASN A 270 -4.44 5.19 14.33
C ASN A 270 -4.88 4.47 13.04
N CYS A 271 -6.07 3.87 13.07
CA CYS A 271 -6.82 3.72 11.83
C CYS A 271 -7.08 5.14 11.32
N PHE A 272 -6.75 5.44 10.06
CA PHE A 272 -7.12 6.72 9.45
C PHE A 272 -8.55 7.13 9.84
N GLY A 273 -8.78 8.41 10.15
CA GLY A 273 -10.13 8.95 10.34
C GLY A 273 -10.70 8.96 11.77
N CYS A 274 -9.88 9.19 12.81
CA CYS A 274 -10.38 9.58 14.14
C CYS A 274 -10.71 11.08 14.17
N TYR A 275 -11.58 11.56 13.28
CA TYR A 275 -12.02 12.95 13.34
C TYR A 275 -13.54 12.97 13.29
N HIS A 276 -14.12 13.43 14.40
CA HIS A 276 -15.54 13.71 14.51
C HIS A 276 -15.94 14.63 13.35
N MET A 277 -16.76 14.12 12.42
CA MET A 277 -17.61 15.00 11.64
C MET A 277 -18.67 15.53 12.60
N GLY A 278 -18.40 16.72 13.14
CA GLY A 278 -19.44 17.61 13.66
C GLY A 278 -20.19 18.28 12.53
#